data_AF-A0A1G8CWN8-F1
#
_entry.id   AF-A0A1G8CWN8-F1
#
_cell.length_a   1.000
_cell.length_b   1.000
_cell.length_c   1.000
_cell.angle_alpha   90.00
_cell.angle_beta   90.00
_cell.angle_gamma   90.00
#
_symmetry.space_group_name_H-M   'P 1'
#
loop_
_entity.id
_entity.type
_entity.pdbx_description
1 polymer ?
#
loop_
_entity_poly.entity_id
_entity_poly.type
_entity_poly.pdbx_seq_one_letter_code
_entity_poly.pdbx_strand_id
1 'polypeptide(L)'
;MAAGDVGEEVLARLEAVVDELAIAYPMTPPQVLIGRIRRHLGYVNALLDARKTLAEHQRLLVIGGWLSLLGATVNIDLNQKAAALARLRTAVSLAKHAGHDEIRAWCCETEAWRVLTEGDYARALELSKAAKKLAPVGSSIAVQATAQTGRAYARLGQRAETYAAIAEVQRLASSLKRPDQPEHHYRYDPDKAVAYTATTLAWVGDVAAEEYAREIIRRLAPSDDVSRWPRRVASANIDLSLALLVGDRADEAASHTLRAIASGRVVPSNQWRAAEVVRAVEARGLPEAADLREAYEQIRHR
;
A
#
# COMPACT_ATOMS: atom_id res chain seq x y z
N MET A 1 4.35 -33.82 -26.84
CA MET A 1 3.85 -32.59 -26.19
C MET A 1 3.52 -31.60 -27.30
N ALA A 2 2.27 -31.16 -27.42
CA ALA A 2 1.92 -30.12 -28.38
C ALA A 2 2.53 -28.80 -27.89
N ALA A 3 3.39 -28.19 -28.69
CA ALA A 3 4.01 -26.90 -28.38
C ALA A 3 2.93 -25.80 -28.40
N GLY A 4 2.79 -25.05 -27.31
CA GLY A 4 1.97 -23.84 -27.27
C GLY A 4 2.68 -22.69 -28.00
N ASP A 5 1.91 -21.71 -28.48
CA ASP A 5 2.44 -20.50 -29.14
C ASP A 5 2.97 -19.48 -28.10
N VAL A 6 2.86 -19.75 -26.80
CA VAL A 6 3.30 -18.88 -25.68
C VAL A 6 4.77 -19.14 -25.35
N GLY A 7 5.14 -20.38 -25.02
CA GLY A 7 6.51 -20.76 -24.70
C GLY A 7 6.99 -20.31 -23.31
N GLU A 8 7.94 -21.06 -22.75
CA GLU A 8 8.48 -20.85 -21.39
C GLU A 8 9.11 -19.46 -21.20
N GLU A 9 9.90 -19.02 -22.19
CA GLU A 9 10.63 -17.75 -22.12
C GLU A 9 9.70 -16.54 -22.00
N VAL A 10 8.57 -16.56 -22.71
CA VAL A 10 7.59 -15.47 -22.66
C VAL A 10 6.92 -15.40 -21.29
N LEU A 11 6.59 -16.56 -20.70
CA LEU A 11 5.99 -16.62 -19.36
C LEU A 11 6.98 -16.15 -18.29
N ALA A 12 8.22 -16.64 -18.31
CA ALA A 12 9.25 -16.21 -17.38
C ALA A 12 9.49 -14.69 -17.46
N ARG A 13 9.48 -14.12 -18.68
CA ARG A 13 9.60 -12.67 -18.88
C ARG A 13 8.40 -11.90 -18.31
N LEU A 14 7.19 -12.42 -18.47
CA LEU A 14 5.98 -11.79 -17.94
C LEU A 14 5.92 -11.84 -16.41
N GLU A 15 6.37 -12.94 -15.81
CA GLU A 15 6.52 -13.08 -14.36
C GLU A 15 7.53 -12.05 -13.82
N ALA A 16 8.69 -11.92 -14.47
CA ALA A 16 9.66 -10.88 -14.13
C ALA A 16 9.09 -9.45 -14.25
N VAL A 17 8.27 -9.19 -15.28
CA VAL A 17 7.59 -7.89 -15.44
C VAL A 17 6.63 -7.59 -14.29
N VAL A 18 5.93 -8.60 -13.76
CA VAL A 18 5.06 -8.41 -12.58
C VAL A 18 5.90 -7.91 -11.40
N ASP A 19 7.02 -8.58 -11.12
CA ASP A 19 7.94 -8.20 -10.05
C ASP A 19 8.51 -6.78 -10.27
N GLU A 20 8.99 -6.48 -11.49
CA GLU A 20 9.52 -5.15 -11.84
C GLU A 20 8.50 -4.02 -11.62
N LEU A 21 7.24 -4.24 -11.98
CA LEU A 21 6.18 -3.24 -11.79
C LEU A 21 5.83 -3.06 -10.31
N ALA A 22 5.80 -4.15 -9.53
CA ALA A 22 5.55 -4.09 -8.09
C ALA A 22 6.71 -3.45 -7.30
N ILE A 23 7.95 -3.61 -7.77
CA ILE A 23 9.16 -2.93 -7.30
C ILE A 23 9.13 -1.44 -7.64
N ALA A 24 8.70 -1.09 -8.85
CA ALA A 24 8.63 0.29 -9.30
C ALA A 24 7.52 1.10 -8.63
N TYR A 25 6.49 0.43 -8.08
CA TYR A 25 5.28 1.04 -7.52
C TYR A 25 5.53 2.16 -6.47
N PRO A 26 6.38 1.97 -5.44
CA PRO A 26 6.61 3.01 -4.44
C PRO A 26 7.29 4.27 -5.00
N MET A 27 7.98 4.12 -6.14
CA MET A 27 8.82 5.15 -6.75
C MET A 27 8.24 5.78 -8.01
N THR A 28 7.23 5.18 -8.64
CA THR A 28 6.71 5.64 -9.93
C THR A 28 5.41 6.42 -9.75
N PRO A 29 5.23 7.57 -10.42
CA PRO A 29 3.93 8.26 -10.45
C PRO A 29 2.81 7.32 -10.94
N PRO A 30 1.64 7.27 -10.25
CA PRO A 30 0.55 6.36 -10.60
C PRO A 30 0.09 6.43 -12.07
N GLN A 31 0.09 7.63 -12.66
CA GLN A 31 -0.30 7.88 -14.05
C GLN A 31 0.63 7.21 -15.06
N VAL A 32 1.93 7.13 -14.76
CA VAL A 32 2.92 6.45 -15.60
C VAL A 32 2.77 4.94 -15.45
N LEU A 33 2.64 4.46 -14.21
CA LEU A 33 2.60 3.04 -13.92
C LEU A 33 1.36 2.35 -14.49
N ILE A 34 0.19 3.00 -14.42
CA ILE A 34 -1.05 2.42 -14.96
C ILE A 34 -0.97 2.18 -16.48
N GLY A 35 -0.26 3.05 -17.22
CA GLY A 35 -0.02 2.87 -18.65
C GLY A 35 0.79 1.61 -18.95
N ARG A 36 1.86 1.35 -18.17
CA ARG A 36 2.67 0.14 -18.29
C ARG A 36 1.85 -1.12 -17.98
N ILE A 37 1.10 -1.11 -16.87
CA ILE A 37 0.24 -2.24 -16.46
C ILE A 37 -0.79 -2.56 -17.55
N ARG A 38 -1.45 -1.55 -18.13
CA ARG A 38 -2.44 -1.75 -19.21
C ARG A 38 -1.84 -2.42 -20.44
N ARG A 39 -0.61 -2.05 -20.84
CA ARG A 39 0.07 -2.69 -21.97
C ARG A 39 0.32 -4.17 -21.71
N HIS A 40 0.81 -4.53 -20.53
CA HIS A 40 1.08 -5.93 -20.20
C HIS A 40 -0.20 -6.74 -20.02
N LEU A 41 -1.27 -6.17 -19.45
CA LEU A 41 -2.59 -6.82 -19.42
C LEU A 41 -3.14 -7.08 -20.83
N GLY A 42 -2.97 -6.12 -21.76
CA GLY A 42 -3.35 -6.32 -23.15
C GLY A 42 -2.58 -7.47 -23.81
N TYR A 43 -1.27 -7.57 -23.54
CA TYR A 43 -0.45 -8.67 -24.05
C TYR A 43 -0.84 -10.03 -23.43
N VAL A 44 -1.06 -10.10 -22.12
CA VAL A 44 -1.55 -11.32 -21.46
C VAL A 44 -2.90 -11.76 -22.03
N ASN A 45 -3.82 -10.83 -22.29
CA ASN A 45 -5.10 -11.16 -22.93
C ASN A 45 -4.93 -11.75 -24.33
N ALA A 46 -4.04 -11.18 -25.15
CA ALA A 46 -3.75 -11.74 -26.48
C ALA A 46 -3.16 -13.17 -26.38
N LEU A 47 -2.30 -13.44 -25.40
CA LEU A 47 -1.77 -14.79 -25.15
C LEU A 47 -2.84 -15.74 -24.59
N LEU A 48 -3.83 -15.22 -23.87
CA LEU A 48 -4.97 -16.02 -23.42
C LEU A 48 -5.86 -16.50 -24.58
N ASP A 49 -5.84 -15.82 -25.73
CA ASP A 49 -6.55 -16.25 -26.95
C ASP A 49 -5.71 -17.17 -27.84
N ALA A 50 -4.39 -17.24 -27.63
CA ALA A 50 -3.47 -18.10 -28.39
C ALA A 50 -3.57 -19.60 -27.99
N ARG A 51 -3.00 -20.49 -28.82
CA ARG A 51 -2.89 -21.91 -28.45
C ARG A 51 -1.88 -22.06 -27.33
N LYS A 52 -2.27 -22.80 -26.29
CA LYS A 52 -1.49 -22.96 -25.06
C LYS A 52 -1.82 -24.29 -24.41
N THR A 53 -0.86 -24.83 -23.68
CA THR A 53 -1.07 -25.93 -22.75
C THR A 53 -1.84 -25.46 -21.51
N LEU A 54 -2.38 -26.41 -20.74
CA LEU A 54 -3.06 -26.10 -19.48
C LEU A 54 -2.12 -25.42 -18.47
N ALA A 55 -0.85 -25.83 -18.42
CA ALA A 55 0.15 -25.24 -17.53
C ALA A 55 0.44 -23.77 -17.89
N GLU A 56 0.63 -23.49 -19.18
CA GLU A 56 0.81 -22.11 -19.67
C GLU A 56 -0.44 -21.26 -19.41
N HIS A 57 -1.65 -21.83 -19.58
CA HIS A 57 -2.89 -21.14 -19.25
C HIS A 57 -2.94 -20.74 -17.78
N GLN A 58 -2.67 -21.67 -16.86
CA GLN A 58 -2.67 -21.40 -15.42
C GLN A 58 -1.68 -20.29 -15.05
N ARG A 59 -0.46 -20.30 -15.60
CA ARG A 59 0.53 -19.24 -15.37
C ARG A 59 0.04 -17.88 -15.90
N LEU A 60 -0.55 -17.82 -17.08
CA LEU A 60 -1.15 -16.59 -17.62
C LEU A 60 -2.27 -16.04 -16.72
N LEU A 61 -3.09 -16.90 -16.12
CA LEU A 61 -4.11 -16.47 -15.16
C LEU A 61 -3.48 -15.85 -13.91
N VAL A 62 -2.40 -16.44 -13.39
CA VAL A 62 -1.66 -15.90 -12.24
C VAL A 62 -1.04 -14.55 -12.57
N ILE A 63 -0.34 -14.43 -13.71
CA ILE A 63 0.26 -13.18 -14.20
C ILE A 63 -0.82 -12.10 -14.35
N GLY A 64 -1.92 -12.42 -15.04
CA GLY A 64 -3.04 -11.50 -15.22
C GLY A 64 -3.68 -11.09 -13.89
N GLY A 65 -3.76 -12.02 -12.93
CA GLY A 65 -4.24 -11.78 -11.57
C GLY A 65 -3.40 -10.73 -10.85
N TRP A 66 -2.08 -10.89 -10.83
CA TRP A 66 -1.15 -9.93 -10.23
C TRP A 66 -1.17 -8.57 -10.92
N LEU A 67 -1.13 -8.54 -12.25
CA LEU A 67 -1.20 -7.27 -13.00
C LEU A 67 -2.53 -6.54 -12.78
N SER A 68 -3.64 -7.27 -12.71
CA SER A 68 -4.96 -6.68 -12.43
C SER A 68 -5.03 -6.15 -11.01
N LEU A 69 -4.51 -6.90 -10.03
CA LEU A 69 -4.42 -6.46 -8.63
C LEU A 69 -3.57 -5.19 -8.48
N LEU A 70 -2.35 -5.16 -9.05
CA LEU A 70 -1.50 -3.97 -9.03
C LEU A 70 -2.17 -2.79 -9.75
N GLY A 71 -2.83 -3.08 -10.88
CA GLY A 71 -3.67 -2.12 -11.55
C GLY A 71 -4.73 -1.54 -10.60
N ALA A 72 -5.43 -2.36 -9.82
CA ALA A 72 -6.42 -1.87 -8.85
C ALA A 72 -5.79 -0.95 -7.80
N THR A 73 -4.66 -1.34 -7.21
CA THR A 73 -3.90 -0.53 -6.25
C THR A 73 -3.59 0.86 -6.82
N VAL A 74 -3.10 0.92 -8.07
CA VAL A 74 -2.81 2.19 -8.76
C VAL A 74 -4.07 2.99 -9.07
N ASN A 75 -5.20 2.35 -9.38
CA ASN A 75 -6.46 3.08 -9.57
C ASN A 75 -6.99 3.67 -8.26
N ILE A 76 -6.75 3.03 -7.12
CA ILE A 76 -7.08 3.59 -5.80
C ILE A 76 -6.22 4.84 -5.55
N ASP A 77 -4.92 4.78 -5.83
CA ASP A 77 -4.05 5.96 -5.74
C ASP A 77 -4.51 7.11 -6.62
N LEU A 78 -5.08 6.81 -7.79
CA LEU A 78 -5.64 7.80 -8.73
C LEU A 78 -7.07 8.22 -8.38
N ASN A 79 -7.65 7.74 -7.28
CA ASN A 79 -9.06 7.94 -6.92
C ASN A 79 -10.07 7.48 -8.01
N GLN A 80 -9.68 6.50 -8.84
CA GLN A 80 -10.49 5.92 -9.92
C GLN A 80 -11.28 4.70 -9.42
N LYS A 81 -12.26 4.93 -8.53
CA LYS A 81 -12.95 3.89 -7.75
C LYS A 81 -13.58 2.77 -8.58
N ALA A 82 -14.37 3.12 -9.61
CA ALA A 82 -15.03 2.12 -10.46
C ALA A 82 -14.01 1.21 -11.18
N ALA A 83 -12.91 1.80 -11.65
CA ALA A 83 -11.84 1.10 -12.33
C ALA A 83 -11.01 0.22 -11.38
N ALA A 84 -10.82 0.65 -10.12
CA ALA A 84 -10.21 -0.17 -9.07
C ALA A 84 -11.07 -1.41 -8.77
N LEU A 85 -12.37 -1.22 -8.52
CA LEU A 85 -13.29 -2.32 -8.22
C LEU A 85 -13.41 -3.32 -9.37
N ALA A 86 -13.46 -2.85 -10.62
CA ALA A 86 -13.46 -3.73 -11.79
C ALA A 86 -12.20 -4.61 -11.84
N ARG A 87 -11.03 -4.01 -11.60
CA ARG A 87 -9.75 -4.74 -11.59
C ARG A 87 -9.61 -5.70 -10.43
N LEU A 88 -10.13 -5.36 -9.25
CA LEU A 88 -10.19 -6.31 -8.12
C LEU A 88 -11.06 -7.52 -8.46
N ARG A 89 -12.23 -7.30 -9.07
CA ARG A 89 -13.09 -8.42 -9.52
C ARG A 89 -12.40 -9.31 -10.55
N THR A 90 -11.70 -8.71 -11.52
CA THR A 90 -10.91 -9.45 -12.50
C THR A 90 -9.81 -10.27 -11.82
N ALA A 91 -9.03 -9.66 -10.91
CA ALA A 91 -7.95 -10.33 -10.20
C ALA A 91 -8.47 -11.52 -9.36
N VAL A 92 -9.57 -11.33 -8.63
CA VAL A 92 -10.23 -12.41 -7.88
C VAL A 92 -10.71 -13.53 -8.80
N SER A 93 -11.30 -13.18 -9.94
CA SER A 93 -11.77 -14.19 -10.91
C SER A 93 -10.61 -15.02 -11.44
N LEU A 94 -9.54 -14.39 -11.91
CA LEU A 94 -8.35 -15.07 -12.42
C LEU A 94 -7.70 -15.95 -11.33
N ALA A 95 -7.56 -15.42 -10.12
CA ALA A 95 -7.00 -16.15 -8.99
C ALA A 95 -7.83 -17.37 -8.58
N LYS A 96 -9.17 -17.29 -8.64
CA LYS A 96 -10.05 -18.45 -8.39
C LYS A 96 -9.84 -19.56 -9.43
N HIS A 97 -9.78 -19.20 -10.71
CA HIS A 97 -9.54 -20.18 -11.78
C HIS A 97 -8.12 -20.79 -11.71
N ALA A 98 -7.14 -20.04 -11.19
CA ALA A 98 -5.79 -20.51 -10.96
C ALA A 98 -5.57 -21.22 -9.60
N GLY A 99 -6.57 -21.23 -8.71
CA GLY A 99 -6.41 -21.75 -7.34
C GLY A 99 -5.40 -20.96 -6.47
N HIS A 100 -5.18 -19.68 -6.76
CA HIS A 100 -4.13 -18.88 -6.16
C HIS A 100 -4.65 -18.02 -4.98
N ASP A 101 -4.68 -18.59 -3.79
CA ASP A 101 -5.28 -17.95 -2.60
C ASP A 101 -4.54 -16.69 -2.12
N GLU A 102 -3.23 -16.58 -2.35
CA GLU A 102 -2.49 -15.36 -2.01
C GLU A 102 -3.00 -14.13 -2.76
N ILE A 103 -3.26 -14.23 -4.08
CA ILE A 103 -3.82 -13.10 -4.85
C ILE A 103 -5.21 -12.75 -4.33
N ARG A 104 -6.03 -13.75 -3.98
CA ARG A 104 -7.36 -13.53 -3.41
C ARG A 104 -7.28 -12.78 -2.07
N ALA A 105 -6.35 -13.16 -1.21
CA ALA A 105 -6.10 -12.50 0.07
C ALA A 105 -5.63 -11.05 -0.14
N TRP A 106 -4.70 -10.80 -1.07
CA TRP A 106 -4.26 -9.44 -1.43
C TRP A 106 -5.40 -8.59 -2.00
N CYS A 107 -6.31 -9.17 -2.80
CA CYS A 107 -7.49 -8.46 -3.28
C CYS A 107 -8.40 -8.01 -2.12
N CYS A 108 -8.61 -8.88 -1.12
CA CYS A 108 -9.36 -8.53 0.08
C CYS A 108 -8.68 -7.42 0.88
N GLU A 109 -7.35 -7.48 1.06
CA GLU A 109 -6.59 -6.45 1.78
C GLU A 109 -6.57 -5.11 1.03
N THR A 110 -6.43 -5.13 -0.30
CA THR A 110 -6.47 -3.92 -1.13
C THR A 110 -7.85 -3.26 -1.08
N GLU A 111 -8.93 -4.05 -1.08
CA GLU A 111 -10.29 -3.54 -0.86
C GLU A 111 -10.47 -3.00 0.57
N ALA A 112 -9.90 -3.67 1.57
CA ALA A 112 -9.89 -3.18 2.95
C ALA A 112 -9.21 -1.82 3.07
N TRP A 113 -8.08 -1.64 2.38
CA TRP A 113 -7.40 -0.36 2.30
C TRP A 113 -8.26 0.70 1.60
N ARG A 114 -8.89 0.38 0.46
CA ARG A 114 -9.78 1.31 -0.26
C ARG A 114 -10.89 1.85 0.64
N VAL A 115 -11.67 0.98 1.28
CA VAL A 115 -12.77 1.42 2.14
C VAL A 115 -12.27 2.13 3.41
N LEU A 116 -11.07 1.78 3.91
CA LEU A 116 -10.43 2.52 5.00
C LEU A 116 -10.15 3.97 4.58
N THR A 117 -9.65 4.21 3.37
CA THR A 117 -9.41 5.59 2.88
C THR A 117 -10.71 6.39 2.71
N GLU A 118 -11.85 5.71 2.62
CA GLU A 118 -13.19 6.31 2.55
C GLU A 118 -13.84 6.52 3.92
N GLY A 119 -13.20 6.06 5.00
CA GLY A 119 -13.70 6.21 6.37
C GLY A 119 -14.53 5.03 6.87
N ASP A 120 -14.78 4.01 6.06
CA ASP A 120 -15.52 2.81 6.50
C ASP A 120 -14.58 1.80 7.19
N TYR A 121 -14.21 2.13 8.42
CA TYR A 121 -13.24 1.36 9.21
C TYR A 121 -13.81 -0.01 9.66
N ALA A 122 -15.12 -0.10 9.89
CA ALA A 122 -15.77 -1.36 10.22
C ALA A 122 -15.70 -2.33 9.04
N ARG A 123 -15.98 -1.86 7.82
CA ARG A 123 -15.83 -2.70 6.62
C ARG A 123 -14.37 -3.03 6.34
N ALA A 124 -13.45 -2.10 6.56
CA ALA A 124 -12.02 -2.34 6.44
C ALA A 124 -11.56 -3.48 7.36
N LEU A 125 -12.04 -3.49 8.61
CA LEU A 125 -11.73 -4.53 9.58
C LEU A 125 -12.22 -5.91 9.09
N GLU A 126 -13.47 -6.01 8.65
CA GLU A 126 -14.05 -7.27 8.18
C GLU A 126 -13.33 -7.83 6.94
N LEU A 127 -12.98 -6.96 5.99
CA LEU A 127 -12.20 -7.34 4.82
C LEU A 127 -10.77 -7.76 5.18
N SER A 128 -10.14 -7.10 6.15
CA SER A 128 -8.80 -7.46 6.62
C SER A 128 -8.80 -8.84 7.29
N LYS A 129 -9.82 -9.15 8.11
CA LYS A 129 -10.02 -10.49 8.68
C LYS A 129 -10.26 -11.53 7.60
N ALA A 130 -11.02 -11.20 6.54
CA ALA A 130 -11.21 -12.10 5.40
C ALA A 130 -9.90 -12.37 4.65
N ALA A 131 -9.07 -11.34 4.45
CA ALA A 131 -7.73 -11.50 3.88
C ALA A 131 -6.85 -12.41 4.74
N LYS A 132 -6.85 -12.25 6.07
CA LYS A 132 -6.11 -13.14 7.00
C LYS A 132 -6.54 -14.61 6.86
N LYS A 133 -7.84 -14.88 6.69
CA LYS A 133 -8.36 -16.25 6.55
C LYS A 133 -7.95 -16.92 5.24
N LEU A 134 -7.77 -16.13 4.17
CA LEU A 134 -7.34 -16.63 2.85
C LEU A 134 -5.81 -16.71 2.71
N ALA A 135 -5.08 -15.97 3.53
CA ALA A 135 -3.63 -15.86 3.42
C ALA A 135 -2.95 -17.22 3.67
N PRO A 136 -2.09 -17.70 2.75
CA PRO A 136 -1.26 -18.86 3.01
C PRO A 136 -0.36 -18.64 4.24
N VAL A 137 -0.11 -19.70 5.00
CA VAL A 137 0.75 -19.65 6.20
C VAL A 137 2.16 -19.18 5.81
N GLY A 138 2.71 -18.22 6.56
CA GLY A 138 4.04 -17.68 6.30
C GLY A 138 4.14 -16.75 5.09
N SER A 139 3.01 -16.36 4.47
CA SER A 139 3.00 -15.42 3.34
C SER A 139 3.11 -13.95 3.78
N SER A 140 3.57 -13.11 2.85
CA SER A 140 3.61 -11.64 3.06
C SER A 140 2.23 -11.05 3.29
N ILE A 141 1.19 -11.59 2.64
CA ILE A 141 -0.19 -11.15 2.83
C ILE A 141 -0.72 -11.48 4.23
N ALA A 142 -0.27 -12.56 4.88
CA ALA A 142 -0.66 -12.84 6.26
C ALA A 142 -0.22 -11.70 7.21
N VAL A 143 0.99 -11.19 7.02
CA VAL A 143 1.53 -10.07 7.82
C VAL A 143 0.81 -8.77 7.45
N GLN A 144 0.67 -8.48 6.16
CA GLN A 144 -0.03 -7.29 5.68
C GLN A 144 -1.47 -7.22 6.19
N ALA A 145 -2.25 -8.28 6.05
CA ALA A 145 -3.65 -8.32 6.46
C ALA A 145 -3.79 -8.16 7.99
N THR A 146 -2.82 -8.65 8.75
CA THR A 146 -2.73 -8.42 10.20
C THR A 146 -2.43 -6.96 10.51
N ALA A 147 -1.51 -6.33 9.79
CA ALA A 147 -1.21 -4.91 9.96
C ALA A 147 -2.39 -4.01 9.58
N GLN A 148 -3.12 -4.34 8.52
CA GLN A 148 -4.33 -3.63 8.09
C GLN A 148 -5.47 -3.81 9.12
N THR A 149 -5.58 -4.97 9.76
CA THR A 149 -6.49 -5.21 10.90
C THR A 149 -6.16 -4.28 12.07
N GLY A 150 -4.89 -4.16 12.46
CA GLY A 150 -4.45 -3.23 13.51
C GLY A 150 -4.76 -1.77 13.20
N ARG A 151 -4.53 -1.35 11.94
CA ARG A 151 -4.89 -0.01 11.47
C ARG A 151 -6.40 0.26 11.52
N ALA A 152 -7.22 -0.74 11.19
CA ALA A 152 -8.67 -0.61 11.31
C ALA A 152 -9.10 -0.48 12.78
N TYR A 153 -8.53 -1.29 13.69
CA TYR A 153 -8.78 -1.16 15.13
C TYR A 153 -8.38 0.20 15.68
N ALA A 154 -7.22 0.73 15.27
CA ALA A 154 -6.76 2.06 15.69
C ALA A 154 -7.78 3.14 15.34
N ARG A 155 -8.31 3.13 14.10
CA ARG A 155 -9.33 4.08 13.64
C ARG A 155 -10.70 3.89 14.28
N LEU A 156 -10.99 2.70 14.81
CA LEU A 156 -12.18 2.40 15.58
C LEU A 156 -12.03 2.71 17.08
N GLY A 157 -10.87 3.22 17.53
CA GLY A 157 -10.58 3.47 18.94
C GLY A 157 -10.37 2.22 19.80
N GLN A 158 -10.22 1.05 19.17
CA GLN A 158 -10.06 -0.25 19.84
C GLN A 158 -8.59 -0.47 20.23
N ARG A 159 -8.18 0.23 21.30
CA ARG A 159 -6.77 0.34 21.68
C ARG A 159 -6.14 -1.00 22.07
N ALA A 160 -6.83 -1.84 22.83
CA ALA A 160 -6.29 -3.14 23.24
C ALA A 160 -6.04 -4.06 22.03
N GLU A 161 -7.00 -4.11 21.12
CA GLU A 161 -6.95 -4.88 19.87
C GLU A 161 -5.87 -4.34 18.92
N THR A 162 -5.66 -3.02 18.93
CA THR A 162 -4.59 -2.37 18.17
C THR A 162 -3.21 -2.88 18.62
N TYR A 163 -2.90 -2.87 19.92
CA TYR A 163 -1.62 -3.38 20.41
C TYR A 163 -1.47 -4.88 20.19
N ALA A 164 -2.55 -5.66 20.37
CA ALA A 164 -2.53 -7.09 20.07
C ALA A 164 -2.18 -7.36 18.60
N ALA A 165 -2.75 -6.58 17.67
CA ALA A 165 -2.42 -6.67 16.25
C ALA A 165 -0.97 -6.27 15.96
N ILE A 166 -0.43 -5.22 16.60
CA ILE A 166 0.99 -4.83 16.46
C ILE A 166 1.92 -5.98 16.90
N ALA A 167 1.65 -6.58 18.07
CA ALA A 167 2.42 -7.71 18.57
C ALA A 167 2.34 -8.92 17.61
N GLU A 168 1.16 -9.19 17.05
CA GLU A 168 0.98 -10.25 16.06
C GLU A 168 1.76 -9.99 14.77
N VAL A 169 1.76 -8.74 14.26
CA VAL A 169 2.58 -8.33 13.12
C VAL A 169 4.06 -8.57 13.39
N GLN A 170 4.57 -8.14 14.55
CA GLN A 170 5.97 -8.32 14.91
C GLN A 170 6.37 -9.80 14.94
N ARG A 171 5.54 -10.66 15.56
CA ARG A 171 5.77 -12.11 15.62
C ARG A 171 5.76 -12.75 14.23
N LEU A 172 4.83 -12.38 13.36
CA LEU A 172 4.75 -12.90 12.00
C LEU A 172 5.94 -12.42 11.16
N ALA A 173 6.28 -11.13 11.22
CA ALA A 173 7.39 -10.55 10.47
C ALA A 173 8.74 -11.13 10.90
N SER A 174 8.96 -11.39 12.19
CA SER A 174 10.21 -11.99 12.69
C SER A 174 10.48 -13.40 12.16
N SER A 175 9.45 -14.10 11.68
CA SER A 175 9.57 -15.44 11.10
C SER A 175 9.92 -15.42 9.60
N LEU A 176 9.84 -14.26 8.95
CA LEU A 176 10.13 -14.12 7.53
C LEU A 176 11.61 -13.81 7.30
N LYS A 177 12.20 -14.45 6.29
CA LYS A 177 13.52 -14.04 5.77
C LYS A 177 13.37 -12.66 5.13
N ARG A 178 14.36 -11.78 5.34
CA ARG A 178 14.43 -10.50 4.62
C ARG A 178 14.43 -10.77 3.10
N PRO A 179 13.49 -10.20 2.32
CA PRO A 179 13.48 -10.35 0.88
C PRO A 179 14.71 -9.72 0.23
N ASP A 180 15.17 -10.28 -0.90
CA ASP A 180 16.28 -9.70 -1.68
C ASP A 180 15.89 -8.35 -2.32
N GLN A 181 14.59 -8.17 -2.60
CA GLN A 181 13.97 -6.95 -3.13
C GLN A 181 12.93 -6.42 -2.13
N PRO A 182 13.35 -5.76 -1.04
CA PRO A 182 12.45 -5.26 0.02
C PRO A 182 11.49 -4.15 -0.47
N GLU A 183 11.77 -3.53 -1.61
CA GLU A 183 10.93 -2.51 -2.22
C GLU A 183 9.68 -3.08 -2.92
N HIS A 184 9.64 -4.39 -3.17
CA HIS A 184 8.53 -5.05 -3.85
C HIS A 184 7.23 -4.96 -3.04
N HIS A 185 6.19 -4.33 -3.60
CA HIS A 185 4.96 -4.00 -2.86
C HIS A 185 4.29 -5.19 -2.14
N TYR A 186 4.27 -6.37 -2.78
CA TYR A 186 3.66 -7.60 -2.24
C TYR A 186 4.61 -8.49 -1.42
N ARG A 187 5.85 -8.04 -1.16
CA ARG A 187 6.78 -8.74 -0.25
C ARG A 187 6.86 -7.93 1.03
N TYR A 188 6.60 -8.58 2.16
CA TYR A 188 6.63 -7.90 3.46
C TYR A 188 8.08 -7.86 3.96
N ASP A 189 8.59 -6.65 4.18
CA ASP A 189 9.96 -6.41 4.63
C ASP A 189 10.00 -5.85 6.06
N PRO A 190 11.12 -5.97 6.80
CA PRO A 190 11.25 -5.45 8.16
C PRO A 190 11.00 -3.94 8.27
N ASP A 191 11.41 -3.14 7.28
CA ASP A 191 11.21 -1.70 7.30
C ASP A 191 9.73 -1.36 7.08
N LYS A 192 8.98 -2.18 6.32
CA LYS A 192 7.51 -2.09 6.23
C LYS A 192 6.84 -2.40 7.57
N ALA A 193 7.36 -3.35 8.34
CA ALA A 193 6.85 -3.64 9.69
C ALA A 193 6.97 -2.44 10.63
N VAL A 194 8.13 -1.78 10.65
CA VAL A 194 8.39 -0.56 11.42
C VAL A 194 7.46 0.57 10.96
N ALA A 195 7.37 0.79 9.65
CA ALA A 195 6.51 1.83 9.07
C ALA A 195 5.02 1.64 9.45
N TYR A 196 4.51 0.41 9.34
CA TYR A 196 3.11 0.11 9.66
C TYR A 196 2.84 0.19 11.16
N THR A 197 3.82 -0.14 12.01
CA THR A 197 3.76 0.11 13.46
C THR A 197 3.62 1.60 13.74
N ALA A 198 4.45 2.45 13.12
CA ALA A 198 4.36 3.91 13.25
C ALA A 198 2.97 4.43 12.86
N THR A 199 2.46 4.03 11.69
CA THR A 199 1.11 4.41 11.24
C THR A 199 0.03 3.98 12.24
N THR A 200 0.10 2.74 12.72
CA THR A 200 -0.93 2.18 13.61
C THR A 200 -0.95 2.89 14.97
N LEU A 201 0.23 3.15 15.54
CA LEU A 201 0.37 3.90 16.80
C LEU A 201 -0.07 5.36 16.63
N ALA A 202 0.28 6.00 15.53
CA ALA A 202 -0.14 7.37 15.24
C ALA A 202 -1.67 7.47 15.18
N TRP A 203 -2.33 6.47 14.57
CA TRP A 203 -3.78 6.47 14.40
C TRP A 203 -4.57 6.19 15.68
N VAL A 204 -3.98 5.47 16.64
CA VAL A 204 -4.60 5.29 17.97
C VAL A 204 -4.27 6.44 18.92
N GLY A 205 -3.44 7.40 18.49
CA GLY A 205 -3.02 8.56 19.29
C GLY A 205 -2.01 8.20 20.38
N ASP A 206 -1.03 7.37 20.05
CA ASP A 206 0.08 7.02 20.94
C ASP A 206 1.36 7.78 20.55
N VAL A 207 1.98 8.46 21.50
CA VAL A 207 3.24 9.20 21.34
C VAL A 207 4.41 8.29 20.95
N ALA A 208 4.35 7.00 21.25
CA ALA A 208 5.36 6.02 20.85
C ALA A 208 5.52 5.94 19.32
N ALA A 209 4.51 6.37 18.54
CA ALA A 209 4.60 6.46 17.09
C ALA A 209 5.77 7.32 16.60
N GLU A 210 6.17 8.35 17.38
CA GLU A 210 7.26 9.26 17.01
C GLU A 210 8.58 8.51 16.78
N GLU A 211 8.96 7.60 17.69
CA GLU A 211 10.22 6.87 17.60
C GLU A 211 10.28 6.02 16.32
N TYR A 212 9.22 5.23 16.08
CA TYR A 212 9.11 4.41 14.87
C TYR A 212 9.08 5.25 13.59
N ALA A 213 8.40 6.39 13.60
CA ALA A 213 8.31 7.27 12.44
C ALA A 213 9.66 7.93 12.12
N ARG A 214 10.39 8.42 13.14
CA ARG A 214 11.75 8.95 12.95
C ARG A 214 12.72 7.86 12.50
N GLU A 215 12.59 6.66 13.03
CA GLU A 215 13.42 5.52 12.63
C GLU A 215 13.28 5.20 11.14
N ILE A 216 12.05 5.06 10.66
CA ILE A 216 11.83 4.71 9.26
C ILE A 216 12.27 5.84 8.31
N ILE A 217 12.09 7.11 8.71
CA ILE A 217 12.60 8.25 7.95
C ILE A 217 14.12 8.16 7.84
N ARG A 218 14.83 7.94 8.95
CA ARG A 218 16.30 7.82 8.95
C ARG A 218 16.80 6.66 8.08
N ARG A 219 16.10 5.52 8.10
CA ARG A 219 16.48 4.32 7.34
C ARG A 219 16.26 4.47 5.84
N LEU A 220 15.19 5.16 5.43
CA LEU A 220 14.72 5.17 4.04
C LEU A 220 14.85 6.52 3.31
N ALA A 221 15.20 7.60 4.02
CA ALA A 221 15.47 8.91 3.43
C ALA A 221 16.99 9.18 3.46
N PRO A 222 17.79 8.57 2.56
CA PRO A 222 19.25 8.69 2.59
C PRO A 222 19.76 10.08 2.20
N SER A 223 18.90 10.98 1.71
CA SER A 223 19.23 12.36 1.36
C SER A 223 18.13 13.32 1.76
N ASP A 224 18.52 14.58 2.02
CA ASP A 224 17.58 15.67 2.30
C ASP A 224 16.76 16.12 1.07
N ASP A 225 17.12 15.65 -0.13
CA ASP A 225 16.33 15.85 -1.34
C ASP A 225 14.99 15.10 -1.26
N VAL A 226 13.93 15.83 -0.92
CA VAL A 226 12.56 15.31 -0.78
C VAL A 226 11.99 14.72 -2.07
N SER A 227 12.48 15.12 -3.24
CA SER A 227 11.98 14.63 -4.54
C SER A 227 12.33 13.15 -4.79
N ARG A 228 13.40 12.67 -4.13
CA ARG A 228 13.88 11.29 -4.18
C ARG A 228 13.24 10.37 -3.16
N TRP A 229 12.38 10.90 -2.28
CA TRP A 229 11.75 10.09 -1.25
C TRP A 229 10.88 8.98 -1.86
N PRO A 230 10.98 7.75 -1.35
CA PRO A 230 9.96 6.74 -1.61
C PRO A 230 8.65 7.15 -0.94
N ARG A 231 7.52 6.68 -1.48
CA ARG A 231 6.19 6.95 -0.93
C ARG A 231 6.09 6.65 0.57
N ARG A 232 6.78 5.60 1.03
CA ARG A 232 6.82 5.20 2.44
C ARG A 232 7.40 6.29 3.35
N VAL A 233 8.43 7.02 2.91
CA VAL A 233 9.01 8.14 3.67
C VAL A 233 8.05 9.32 3.76
N ALA A 234 7.35 9.65 2.67
CA ALA A 234 6.34 10.70 2.70
C ALA A 234 5.19 10.34 3.67
N SER A 235 4.72 9.09 3.65
CA SER A 235 3.72 8.61 4.63
C SER A 235 4.24 8.65 6.07
N ALA A 236 5.50 8.26 6.31
CA ALA A 236 6.09 8.28 7.63
C ALA A 236 6.23 9.71 8.21
N ASN A 237 6.47 10.72 7.36
CA ASN A 237 6.46 12.12 7.79
C ASN A 237 5.07 12.57 8.22
N ILE A 238 4.00 12.09 7.57
CA ILE A 238 2.62 12.38 8.01
C ILE A 238 2.32 11.64 9.33
N ASP A 239 2.76 10.40 9.49
CA ASP A 239 2.60 9.66 10.76
C ASP A 239 3.36 10.32 11.92
N LEU A 240 4.59 10.79 11.66
CA LEU A 240 5.35 11.59 12.61
C LEU A 240 4.59 12.87 12.99
N SER A 241 4.00 13.55 12.01
CA SER A 241 3.20 14.75 12.25
C SER A 241 2.01 14.46 13.17
N LEU A 242 1.29 13.36 12.94
CA LEU A 242 0.18 12.94 13.82
C LEU A 242 0.67 12.65 15.25
N ALA A 243 1.81 11.97 15.41
CA ALA A 243 2.41 11.71 16.72
C ALA A 243 2.82 13.01 17.45
N LEU A 244 3.45 13.94 16.72
CA LEU A 244 3.86 15.24 17.24
C LEU A 244 2.68 16.10 17.68
N LEU A 245 1.54 16.02 16.99
CA LEU A 245 0.31 16.69 17.41
C LEU A 245 -0.24 16.16 18.74
N VAL A 246 -0.03 14.87 19.07
CA VAL A 246 -0.38 14.32 20.39
C VAL A 246 0.53 14.90 21.47
N GLY A 247 1.81 15.12 21.15
CA GLY A 247 2.80 15.76 22.03
C GLY A 247 2.83 17.29 22.00
N ASP A 248 1.81 17.93 21.43
CA ASP A 248 1.66 19.40 21.29
C ASP A 248 2.79 20.15 20.56
N ARG A 249 3.48 19.46 19.63
CA ARG A 249 4.54 20.01 18.76
C ARG A 249 4.01 20.29 17.36
N ALA A 250 3.04 21.21 17.28
CA ALA A 250 2.26 21.43 16.06
C ALA A 250 3.01 22.17 14.95
N ASP A 251 3.99 23.00 15.31
CA ASP A 251 4.95 23.64 14.40
C ASP A 251 5.80 22.60 13.65
N GLU A 252 6.36 21.64 14.38
CA GLU A 252 7.15 20.57 13.81
C GLU A 252 6.29 19.59 12.98
N ALA A 253 5.06 19.33 13.44
CA ALA A 253 4.08 18.56 12.66
C ALA A 253 3.75 19.24 11.31
N ALA A 254 3.59 20.56 11.29
CA ALA A 254 3.37 21.31 10.05
C ALA A 254 4.56 21.17 9.09
N SER A 255 5.79 21.33 9.61
CA SER A 255 7.03 21.17 8.83
C SER A 255 7.16 19.78 8.19
N HIS A 256 6.93 18.71 8.95
CA HIS A 256 6.99 17.34 8.41
C HIS A 256 5.90 17.08 7.36
N THR A 257 4.68 17.60 7.55
CA THR A 257 3.62 17.46 6.55
C THR A 257 3.93 18.24 5.28
N LEU A 258 4.47 19.46 5.38
CA LEU A 258 4.94 20.24 4.23
C LEU A 258 6.00 19.48 3.43
N ARG A 259 6.99 18.87 4.09
CA ARG A 259 8.02 18.04 3.43
C ARG A 259 7.40 16.82 2.73
N ALA A 260 6.44 16.17 3.36
CA ALA A 260 5.71 15.06 2.76
C ALA A 260 4.99 15.51 1.48
N ILE A 261 4.29 16.65 1.50
CA ILE A 261 3.61 17.22 0.34
C ILE A 261 4.61 17.58 -0.77
N ALA A 262 5.69 18.29 -0.41
CA ALA A 262 6.74 18.73 -1.32
C ALA A 262 7.47 17.58 -2.02
N SER A 263 7.51 16.39 -1.42
CA SER A 263 8.07 15.19 -2.06
C SER A 263 7.36 14.77 -3.35
N GLY A 264 6.13 15.25 -3.58
CA GLY A 264 5.28 14.82 -4.69
C GLY A 264 4.78 13.38 -4.58
N ARG A 265 4.98 12.72 -3.43
CA ARG A 265 4.60 11.30 -3.22
C ARG A 265 3.27 11.10 -2.48
N VAL A 266 2.64 12.18 -2.01
CA VAL A 266 1.32 12.12 -1.37
C VAL A 266 0.25 12.01 -2.46
N VAL A 267 -0.14 10.78 -2.74
CA VAL A 267 -1.20 10.43 -3.69
C VAL A 267 -2.60 10.62 -3.09
N PRO A 268 -3.66 10.80 -3.91
CA PRO A 268 -5.05 10.94 -3.46
C PRO A 268 -5.49 9.99 -2.34
N SER A 269 -5.14 8.71 -2.43
CA SER A 269 -5.46 7.69 -1.41
C SER A 269 -4.88 7.97 0.00
N ASN A 270 -3.89 8.86 0.10
CA ASN A 270 -3.25 9.27 1.36
C ASN A 270 -3.51 10.73 1.75
N GLN A 271 -4.15 11.54 0.89
CA GLN A 271 -4.36 12.98 1.14
C GLN A 271 -5.19 13.24 2.40
N TRP A 272 -6.13 12.36 2.72
CA TRP A 272 -6.98 12.49 3.91
C TRP A 272 -6.16 12.54 5.22
N ARG A 273 -4.99 11.89 5.26
CA ARG A 273 -4.08 11.89 6.42
C ARG A 273 -3.40 13.25 6.60
N ALA A 274 -2.96 13.86 5.50
CA ALA A 274 -2.43 15.23 5.53
C ALA A 274 -3.51 16.24 5.94
N ALA A 275 -4.75 16.02 5.50
CA ALA A 275 -5.90 16.86 5.89
C ALA A 275 -6.18 16.84 7.39
N GLU A 276 -5.92 15.71 8.08
CA GLU A 276 -6.02 15.63 9.54
C GLU A 276 -4.99 16.52 10.23
N VAL A 277 -3.75 16.52 9.74
CA VAL A 277 -2.71 17.41 10.28
C VAL A 277 -3.06 18.87 10.02
N VAL A 278 -3.47 19.22 8.79
CA VAL A 278 -3.86 20.60 8.42
C VAL A 278 -4.94 21.11 9.37
N ARG A 279 -6.02 20.35 9.59
CA ARG A 279 -7.11 20.75 10.49
C ARG A 279 -6.63 20.93 11.94
N ALA A 280 -5.74 20.06 12.42
CA ALA A 280 -5.21 20.13 13.78
C ALA A 280 -4.27 21.32 14.00
N VAL A 281 -3.51 21.71 12.97
CA VAL A 281 -2.64 22.90 12.99
C VAL A 281 -3.48 24.18 12.93
N GLU A 282 -4.50 24.23 12.06
CA GLU A 282 -5.43 25.36 11.99
C GLU A 282 -6.21 25.58 13.29
N ALA A 283 -6.69 24.50 13.92
CA ALA A 283 -7.41 24.59 15.19
C ALA A 283 -6.56 25.19 16.33
N ARG A 284 -5.23 25.13 16.21
CA ARG A 284 -4.27 25.74 17.16
C ARG A 284 -3.90 27.18 16.81
N GLY A 285 -4.33 27.71 15.66
CA GLY A 285 -4.07 29.10 15.26
C GLY A 285 -2.61 29.42 14.96
N LEU A 286 -1.82 28.43 14.52
CA LEU A 286 -0.41 28.62 14.20
C LEU A 286 -0.21 29.43 12.90
N PRO A 287 0.83 30.28 12.80
CA PRO A 287 1.16 31.00 11.57
C PRO A 287 1.36 30.10 10.34
N GLU A 288 1.95 28.91 10.53
CA GLU A 288 2.24 27.92 9.50
C GLU A 288 0.97 27.28 8.90
N ALA A 289 -0.20 27.50 9.51
CA ALA A 289 -1.46 26.93 9.05
C ALA A 289 -1.82 27.38 7.63
N ALA A 290 -1.55 28.64 7.27
CA ALA A 290 -1.85 29.19 5.96
C ALA A 290 -1.02 28.51 4.85
N ASP A 291 0.30 28.43 5.05
CA ASP A 291 1.22 27.80 4.10
C ASP A 291 0.91 26.29 3.94
N LEU A 292 0.64 25.61 5.06
CA LEU A 292 0.28 24.19 5.05
C LEU A 292 -1.06 23.95 4.33
N ARG A 293 -2.06 24.81 4.53
CA ARG A 293 -3.34 24.77 3.83
C ARG A 293 -3.14 24.96 2.32
N GLU A 294 -2.37 25.97 1.91
CA GLU A 294 -2.10 26.22 0.50
C GLU A 294 -1.43 25.00 -0.16
N ALA A 295 -0.38 24.46 0.45
CA ALA A 295 0.32 23.27 -0.03
C ALA A 295 -0.62 22.06 -0.15
N TYR A 296 -1.53 21.87 0.81
CA TYR A 296 -2.52 20.80 0.78
C TYR A 296 -3.52 20.97 -0.38
N GLU A 297 -4.00 22.18 -0.63
CA GLU A 297 -4.92 22.45 -1.74
C GLU A 297 -4.26 22.18 -3.10
N GLN A 298 -2.98 22.50 -3.26
CA GLN A 298 -2.24 22.22 -4.49
C GLN A 298 -2.19 20.73 -4.85
N ILE A 299 -2.12 19.82 -3.86
CA ILE A 299 -2.14 18.38 -4.14
C ILE A 299 -3.55 17.83 -4.30
N ARG A 300 -4.56 18.44 -3.70
CA ARG A 300 -5.97 18.04 -3.85
C ARG A 300 -6.49 18.23 -5.27
N HIS A 301 -5.93 19.19 -6.01
CA HIS A 301 -6.32 19.52 -7.38
C HIS A 301 -5.46 18.86 -8.48
N ARG A 302 -4.48 18.03 -8.12
CA ARG A 302 -3.63 17.25 -9.06
C ARG A 302 -4.18 15.86 -9.30
#